data_AF-A0A660ULP2-F1
#
_entry.id   AF-A0A660ULP2-F1
#
_cell.length_a   1.000
_cell.length_b   1.000
_cell.length_c   1.000
_cell.angle_alpha   90.00
_cell.angle_beta   90.00
_cell.angle_gamma   90.00
#
_symmetry.space_group_name_H-M   'P 1'
#
loop_
_entity.id
_entity.type
_entity.pdbx_description
1 polymer ?
#
loop_
_entity_poly.entity_id
_entity_poly.type
_entity_poly.pdbx_seq_one_letter_code
_entity_poly.pdbx_strand_id
1 'polypeptide(L)'
;YYPVFQATVERPFLEFFADRPEEFERAASKLGAERIDLGDLAFRIPVLPRVQSVFILYRGDEELPPSAKVLFDSSVRDYLTVELVRIVSEEAVMRLIELAKEGG
;
A
#
# COMPACT_ATOMS: atom_id res chain seq x y z
N TYR A 1 6.49 14.32 10.30
CA TYR A 1 5.70 13.97 9.10
C TYR A 1 5.38 12.47 9.04
N TYR A 2 6.37 11.59 9.28
CA TYR A 2 6.15 10.14 9.29
C TYR A 2 4.94 9.67 10.14
N PRO A 3 4.67 10.16 11.37
CA PRO A 3 3.48 9.75 12.12
C PRO A 3 2.14 10.03 11.41
N VAL A 4 2.07 11.11 10.62
CA VAL A 4 0.88 11.44 9.83
C VAL A 4 0.71 10.45 8.68
N PHE A 5 1.80 10.15 7.97
CA PHE A 5 1.78 9.15 6.90
C PHE A 5 1.35 7.78 7.43
N GLN A 6 1.87 7.35 8.57
CA GLN A 6 1.43 6.10 9.19
C GLN A 6 -0.06 6.12 9.53
N ALA A 7 -0.55 7.23 10.08
CA ALA A 7 -1.95 7.37 10.49
C ALA A 7 -2.95 7.42 9.32
N THR A 8 -2.57 7.97 8.17
CA THR A 8 -3.46 8.17 7.01
C THR A 8 -3.25 7.16 5.88
N VAL A 9 -2.12 6.45 5.86
CA VAL A 9 -1.78 5.50 4.77
C VAL A 9 -1.57 4.08 5.30
N GLU A 10 -0.54 3.86 6.13
CA GLU A 10 -0.17 2.50 6.57
C GLU A 10 -1.26 1.87 7.43
N ARG A 11 -1.84 2.63 8.37
CA ARG A 11 -2.84 2.13 9.29
C ARG A 11 -4.18 1.78 8.61
N PRO A 12 -4.80 2.66 7.78
CA PRO A 12 -6.04 2.28 7.08
C PRO A 12 -5.85 1.10 6.14
N PHE A 13 -4.69 1.00 5.47
CA PHE A 13 -4.34 -0.15 4.65
C PHE A 13 -4.24 -1.43 5.49
N LEU A 14 -3.49 -1.39 6.60
CA LEU A 14 -3.30 -2.53 7.50
C LEU A 14 -4.64 -2.98 8.10
N GLU A 15 -5.43 -2.06 8.65
CA GLU A 15 -6.73 -2.34 9.28
C GLU A 15 -7.71 -3.02 8.32
N PHE A 16 -7.64 -2.70 7.02
CA PHE A 16 -8.52 -3.30 6.04
C PHE A 16 -8.03 -4.65 5.51
N PHE A 17 -6.72 -4.80 5.28
CA PHE A 17 -6.15 -5.95 4.56
C PHE A 17 -5.44 -6.98 5.44
N ALA A 18 -5.12 -6.70 6.71
CA ALA A 18 -4.42 -7.64 7.59
C ALA A 18 -5.09 -9.02 7.64
N ASP A 19 -6.41 -9.03 7.84
CA ASP A 19 -7.22 -10.26 7.89
C ASP A 19 -7.78 -10.68 6.53
N ARG A 20 -7.42 -9.96 5.45
CA ARG A 20 -7.96 -10.14 4.10
C ARG A 20 -6.88 -10.03 3.01
N PRO A 21 -5.78 -10.80 3.11
CA PRO A 21 -4.68 -10.70 2.15
C PRO A 21 -5.08 -11.06 0.71
N GLU A 22 -6.04 -11.97 0.53
CA GLU A 22 -6.57 -12.36 -0.78
C GLU A 22 -7.31 -11.19 -1.46
N GLU A 23 -7.98 -10.36 -0.66
CA GLU A 23 -8.63 -9.14 -1.14
C GLU A 23 -7.64 -8.08 -1.59
N PHE A 24 -6.50 -7.99 -0.91
CA PHE A 24 -5.41 -7.12 -1.33
C PHE A 24 -4.86 -7.55 -2.70
N GLU A 25 -4.57 -8.84 -2.87
CA GLU A 25 -4.07 -9.38 -4.15
C GLU A 25 -5.05 -9.14 -5.31
N ARG A 26 -6.34 -9.38 -5.07
CA ARG A 26 -7.39 -9.12 -6.06
C ARG A 26 -7.51 -7.65 -6.43
N ALA A 27 -7.54 -6.76 -5.43
CA ALA A 27 -7.63 -5.32 -5.66
C ALA A 27 -6.38 -4.77 -6.37
N ALA A 28 -5.19 -5.20 -5.94
CA ALA A 28 -3.92 -4.81 -6.56
C ALA A 28 -3.85 -5.26 -8.03
N SER A 29 -4.31 -6.47 -8.34
CA SER A 29 -4.36 -6.98 -9.72
C SER A 29 -5.24 -6.11 -10.64
N LYS A 30 -6.38 -5.61 -10.14
CA LYS A 30 -7.26 -4.68 -10.89
C LYS A 30 -6.59 -3.32 -11.17
N LEU A 31 -5.58 -2.94 -10.38
CA LEU A 31 -4.78 -1.73 -10.59
C LEU A 31 -3.57 -1.95 -11.52
N GLY A 32 -3.44 -3.13 -12.12
CA GLY A 32 -2.26 -3.47 -12.92
C GLY A 32 -0.98 -3.54 -12.09
N ALA A 33 -1.11 -3.84 -10.79
CA ALA A 33 0.03 -3.98 -9.92
C ALA A 33 0.81 -5.27 -10.20
N GLU A 34 2.12 -5.22 -9.98
CA GLU A 34 3.02 -6.36 -10.10
C GLU A 34 3.27 -6.95 -8.71
N ARG A 35 3.06 -8.26 -8.53
CA ARG A 35 3.44 -8.95 -7.31
C ARG A 35 4.96 -9.00 -7.19
N ILE A 36 5.50 -8.71 -6.01
CA ILE A 36 6.94 -8.74 -5.75
C ILE A 36 7.26 -9.56 -4.49
N ASP A 37 8.48 -10.07 -4.41
CA ASP A 37 8.95 -10.91 -3.31
C ASP A 37 9.52 -10.05 -2.17
N LEU A 38 8.62 -9.43 -1.39
CA LEU A 38 8.93 -8.63 -0.21
C LEU A 38 7.87 -8.82 0.88
N GLY A 39 8.31 -9.00 2.13
CA GLY A 39 7.41 -9.29 3.25
C GLY A 39 6.62 -10.58 3.01
N ASP A 40 5.41 -10.69 3.58
CA ASP A 40 4.53 -11.83 3.34
C ASP A 40 3.67 -11.66 2.08
N LEU A 41 3.31 -10.41 1.77
CA LEU A 41 2.55 -10.06 0.57
C LEU A 41 2.86 -8.63 0.14
N ALA A 42 3.40 -8.45 -1.07
CA ALA A 42 3.69 -7.13 -1.59
C ALA A 42 3.37 -6.96 -3.07
N PHE A 43 2.99 -5.73 -3.42
CA PHE A 43 2.70 -5.33 -4.78
C PHE A 43 3.32 -3.97 -5.10
N ARG A 44 3.92 -3.88 -6.29
CA ARG A 44 4.33 -2.63 -6.92
C ARG A 44 3.16 -2.05 -7.71
N ILE A 45 2.65 -0.92 -7.26
CA ILE A 45 1.48 -0.23 -7.82
C ILE A 45 1.92 1.03 -8.58
N PRO A 46 1.50 1.20 -9.84
CA PRO A 46 1.74 2.43 -10.60
C PRO A 46 0.80 3.54 -10.12
N VAL A 47 1.19 4.26 -9.06
CA VAL A 47 0.36 5.36 -8.50
C VAL A 47 0.33 6.61 -9.39
N LEU A 48 1.34 6.81 -10.23
CA LEU A 48 1.39 7.81 -11.29
C LEU A 48 2.17 7.26 -12.50
N PRO A 49 2.08 7.88 -13.70
CA PRO A 49 2.77 7.37 -14.90
C PRO A 49 4.28 7.16 -14.76
N ARG A 50 4.94 7.88 -13.86
CA ARG A 50 6.39 7.77 -13.60
C ARG A 50 6.74 7.44 -12.14
N VAL A 51 5.74 7.21 -11.29
CA VAL A 51 5.96 6.94 -9.86
C VAL A 51 5.27 5.64 -9.51
N GLN A 52 6.07 4.70 -9.03
CA GLN A 52 5.62 3.41 -8.51
C GLN A 52 5.72 3.46 -6.99
N SER A 53 4.75 2.88 -6.29
CA SER A 53 4.84 2.62 -4.85
C SER A 53 4.78 1.12 -4.60
N VAL A 54 5.41 0.67 -3.54
CA VAL A 54 5.35 -0.72 -3.09
C VAL A 54 4.56 -0.77 -1.79
N PHE A 55 3.44 -1.47 -1.80
CA PHE A 55 2.68 -1.77 -0.61
C PHE A 55 3.06 -3.16 -0.10
N ILE A 56 3.47 -3.24 1.16
CA ILE A 56 3.91 -4.47 1.82
C ILE A 56 3.00 -4.74 3.01
N LEU A 57 2.50 -5.96 3.09
CA LEU A 57 1.79 -6.49 4.25
C LEU A 57 2.67 -7.55 4.91
N TYR A 58 2.95 -7.34 6.19
CA TYR A 58 3.56 -8.33 7.08
C TYR A 58 2.46 -8.91 7.95
N ARG A 59 2.31 -10.22 7.91
CA ARG A 59 1.44 -10.96 8.83
C ARG A 59 2.07 -10.92 10.21
N GLY A 60 1.21 -10.82 11.22
CA GLY A 60 1.65 -10.99 12.59
C GLY A 60 1.87 -12.47 12.88
N ASP A 61 2.69 -12.72 13.88
CA ASP A 61 2.88 -14.04 14.49
C ASP A 61 2.71 -13.94 16.01
N GLU A 62 3.13 -14.97 16.74
CA GLU A 62 3.04 -15.02 18.20
C GLU A 62 3.95 -13.98 18.89
N GLU A 63 4.97 -13.47 18.22
CA GLU A 63 5.98 -12.56 18.77
C GLU A 63 5.78 -11.10 18.31
N LEU A 64 5.24 -10.90 17.10
CA LEU A 64 5.11 -9.59 16.46
C LEU A 64 3.70 -9.34 15.89
N PRO A 65 3.11 -8.15 16.11
CA PRO A 65 1.82 -7.79 15.51
C PRO A 65 1.94 -7.62 13.99
N PRO A 66 0.83 -7.78 13.22
CA PRO A 66 0.83 -7.50 11.80
C PRO A 66 1.20 -6.04 11.54
N SER A 67 1.86 -5.78 10.42
CA SER A 67 2.27 -4.43 10.06
C SER A 67 2.22 -4.20 8.55
N ALA A 68 2.24 -2.92 8.16
CA ALA A 68 2.30 -2.54 6.76
C ALA A 68 3.33 -1.47 6.51
N LYS A 69 3.87 -1.47 5.29
CA LYS A 69 4.82 -0.46 4.80
C LYS A 69 4.47 -0.02 3.40
N VAL A 70 4.72 1.26 3.12
CA VAL A 70 4.68 1.80 1.77
C VAL A 70 6.06 2.33 1.41
N LEU A 71 6.67 1.78 0.38
CA LEU A 71 7.99 2.17 -0.10
C LEU A 71 7.88 2.87 -1.46
N PHE A 72 8.86 3.72 -1.73
CA PHE A 72 9.03 4.41 -3.01
C PHE A 72 10.48 4.30 -3.44
N ASP A 73 10.71 4.37 -4.75
CA ASP A 73 12.07 4.63 -5.23
C ASP A 73 12.52 6.04 -4.81
N SER A 74 13.81 6.18 -4.55
CA SER A 74 14.40 7.44 -4.08
C SER A 74 14.20 8.61 -5.05
N SER A 75 14.04 8.34 -6.36
CA SER A 75 13.74 9.36 -7.38
C SER A 75 12.37 10.03 -7.20
N VAL A 76 11.49 9.51 -6.33
CA VAL A 76 10.19 10.14 -6.04
C VAL A 76 10.34 11.60 -5.59
N ARG A 77 11.48 11.93 -4.95
CA ARG A 77 11.81 13.28 -4.47
C ARG A 77 12.05 14.28 -5.60
N ASP A 78 12.34 13.80 -6.80
CA ASP A 78 12.52 14.63 -8.00
C ASP A 78 11.18 15.03 -8.61
N TYR A 79 10.10 14.30 -8.29
CA TYR A 79 8.77 14.50 -8.86
C TYR A 79 7.76 15.04 -7.85
N LEU A 80 7.84 14.63 -6.59
CA LEU A 80 6.80 14.87 -5.59
C LEU A 80 7.38 15.43 -4.29
N THR A 81 6.64 16.38 -3.71
CA THR A 81 6.86 16.78 -2.33
C THR A 81 6.40 15.68 -1.38
N VAL A 82 6.87 15.73 -0.13
CA VAL A 82 6.44 14.80 0.92
C VAL A 82 4.91 14.81 1.13
N GLU A 83 4.26 15.96 0.94
CA GLU A 83 2.79 16.08 1.01
C GLU A 83 2.10 15.32 -0.12
N LEU A 84 2.61 15.47 -1.34
CA LEU A 84 2.05 14.76 -2.49
C LEU A 84 2.30 13.26 -2.39
N VAL A 85 3.44 12.81 -1.88
CA VAL A 85 3.70 11.38 -1.60
C VAL A 85 2.66 10.81 -0.65
N ARG A 86 2.30 11.55 0.41
CA ARG A 86 1.23 11.14 1.32
C ARG A 86 -0.12 11.05 0.61
N ILE A 87 -0.51 12.11 -0.10
CA ILE A 87 -1.81 12.17 -0.79
C ILE A 87 -1.94 11.03 -1.81
N VAL A 88 -0.95 10.82 -2.69
CA VAL A 88 -1.04 9.74 -3.69
C VAL A 88 -1.07 8.35 -3.05
N SER A 89 -0.42 8.18 -1.90
CA SER A 89 -0.48 6.90 -1.17
C SER A 89 -1.84 6.69 -0.52
N GLU A 90 -2.42 7.74 0.06
CA GLU A 90 -3.77 7.73 0.65
C GLU A 90 -4.82 7.39 -0.42
N GLU A 91 -4.77 8.06 -1.58
CA GLU A 91 -5.64 7.77 -2.72
C GLU A 91 -5.49 6.32 -3.21
N ALA A 92 -4.26 5.81 -3.29
CA ALA A 92 -4.00 4.42 -3.66
C ALA A 92 -4.61 3.43 -2.66
N VAL A 93 -4.51 3.70 -1.35
CA VAL A 93 -5.15 2.87 -0.30
C VAL A 93 -6.66 2.90 -0.44
N MET A 94 -7.26 4.08 -0.60
CA MET A 94 -8.71 4.20 -0.77
C MET A 94 -9.18 3.43 -2.01
N ARG A 95 -8.44 3.53 -3.12
CA ARG A 95 -8.77 2.81 -4.35
C ARG A 95 -8.66 1.29 -4.20
N LEU A 96 -7.64 0.80 -3.50
CA LEU A 96 -7.51 -0.63 -3.17
C LEU A 96 -8.72 -1.10 -2.35
N ILE A 97 -9.12 -0.34 -1.33
CA ILE A 97 -10.26 -0.66 -0.45
C ILE A 97 -11.57 -0.70 -1.24
N GLU A 98 -11.81 0.27 -2.14
CA GLU A 98 -12.97 0.28 -3.02
C GLU A 98 -13.03 -0.97 -3.90
N LEU A 99 -11.94 -1.28 -4.60
CA LEU A 99 -11.85 -2.41 -5.53
C LEU A 99 -11.99 -3.77 -4.84
N ALA A 100 -11.57 -3.87 -3.57
CA ALA A 100 -11.78 -5.04 -2.73
C ALA A 100 -13.26 -5.21 -2.35
N LYS A 101 -13.97 -4.11 -2.04
CA LYS A 101 -15.41 -4.14 -1.71
C LYS A 101 -16.28 -4.49 -2.92
N GLU A 102 -15.91 -4.05 -4.12
CA GLU A 102 -16.66 -4.32 -5.35
C GLU A 102 -16.71 -5.81 -5.77
N GLY A 103 -15.83 -6.65 -5.23
CA GLY A 103 -15.82 -8.09 -5.53
C GLY A 103 -16.38 -8.98 -4.43
N GLY A 104 -16.91 -8.41 -3.33
CA GLY A 104 -17.51 -9.13 -2.22
C GLY A 104 -19.00 -9.39 -2.39
#